data_AF-A0A9D4JHA1-F1
#
_entry.id   AF-A0A9D4JHA1-F1
#
_cell.length_a   1.000
_cell.length_b   1.000
_cell.length_c   1.000
_cell.angle_alpha   90.00
_cell.angle_beta   90.00
_cell.angle_gamma   90.00
#
_symmetry.space_group_name_H-M   'P 1'
#
loop_
_entity.id
_entity.type
_entity.pdbx_description
1 polymer ?
#
loop_
_entity_poly.entity_id
_entity_poly.type
_entity_poly.pdbx_seq_one_letter_code
_entity_poly.pdbx_strand_id
1 'polypeptide(L)'
;MMDQINALSKQGISACWLDYNCLRGQTAASVEDSSDEEYTAEGESVVNVPLEDIIKGKYSLVYSHPEAFLSTTNGTAILSAFETDNTV
;
A
#
# COMPACT_ATOMS: atom_id res chain seq x y z
N MET A 1 2.63 -6.08 9.84
CA MET A 1 1.89 -5.02 9.08
C MET A 1 1.26 -5.60 7.83
N MET A 2 1.91 -6.54 7.11
CA MET A 2 1.25 -7.23 6.00
C MET A 2 0.01 -8.01 6.40
N ASP A 3 -0.03 -8.62 7.58
CA ASP A 3 -1.24 -9.30 8.08
C ASP A 3 -2.47 -8.37 8.10
N GLN A 4 -2.27 -7.10 8.45
CA GLN A 4 -3.31 -6.08 8.46
C GLN A 4 -3.73 -5.68 7.04
N ILE A 5 -2.78 -5.55 6.11
CA ILE A 5 -3.06 -5.26 4.71
C ILE A 5 -3.85 -6.40 4.06
N ASN A 6 -3.47 -7.66 4.34
CA ASN A 6 -4.22 -8.83 3.90
C ASN A 6 -5.63 -8.85 4.49
N ALA A 7 -5.79 -8.54 5.77
CA ALA A 7 -7.10 -8.49 6.42
C ALA A 7 -8.01 -7.37 5.86
N LEU A 8 -7.44 -6.22 5.49
CA LEU A 8 -8.15 -5.10 4.86
C LEU A 8 -8.52 -5.43 3.41
N SER A 9 -7.61 -6.05 2.66
CA SER A 9 -7.85 -6.50 1.28
C SER A 9 -9.04 -7.48 1.21
N LYS A 10 -9.11 -8.43 2.15
CA LYS A 10 -10.27 -9.35 2.29
C LYS A 10 -11.61 -8.66 2.57
N GLN A 11 -11.58 -7.43 3.07
CA GLN A 11 -12.76 -6.60 3.31
C GLN A 11 -13.05 -5.62 2.16
N GLY A 12 -12.29 -5.71 1.05
CA GLY A 12 -12.40 -4.78 -0.08
C GLY A 12 -11.78 -3.41 0.19
N ILE A 13 -10.99 -3.26 1.25
CA ILE A 13 -10.30 -2.00 1.57
C ILE A 13 -8.92 -2.03 0.93
N SER A 14 -8.66 -1.08 0.02
CA SER A 14 -7.35 -0.93 -0.60
C SER A 14 -6.33 -0.39 0.40
N ALA A 15 -5.32 -1.22 0.73
CA ALA A 15 -4.26 -0.85 1.65
C ALA A 15 -2.87 -1.20 1.10
N CYS A 16 -1.85 -0.43 1.45
CA CYS A 16 -0.46 -0.73 1.12
C CYS A 16 0.51 -0.36 2.25
N TRP A 17 1.70 -0.93 2.18
CA TRP A 17 2.85 -0.66 3.04
C TRP A 17 3.88 0.13 2.25
N LEU A 18 4.39 1.22 2.80
CA LEU A 18 5.43 2.03 2.18
C LEU A 18 6.81 1.66 2.75
N ASP A 19 7.78 1.45 1.87
CA ASP A 19 9.16 1.19 2.26
C ASP A 19 9.76 2.37 3.04
N TYR A 20 10.72 2.10 3.93
CA TYR A 20 11.35 3.11 4.78
C TYR A 20 12.09 4.19 3.97
N ASN A 21 12.56 3.87 2.76
CA ASN A 21 13.18 4.84 1.86
C ASN A 21 12.17 5.59 0.98
N CYS A 22 10.87 5.30 1.11
CA CYS A 22 9.82 5.88 0.28
C CYS A 22 10.08 5.74 -1.23
N LEU A 23 10.64 4.60 -1.65
CA LEU A 23 10.93 4.31 -3.06
C LEU A 23 9.86 3.45 -3.73
N ARG A 24 9.20 2.59 -2.95
CA ARG A 24 8.17 1.66 -3.42
C ARG A 24 7.21 1.36 -2.28
N GLY A 25 5.99 0.98 -2.64
CA GLY A 25 5.10 0.32 -1.70
C GLY A 25 5.03 -1.17 -1.95
N GLN A 26 4.32 -1.84 -1.07
CA GLN A 26 4.00 -3.25 -1.13
C GLN A 26 2.55 -3.45 -0.73
N THR A 27 1.83 -4.35 -1.39
CA THR A 27 0.45 -4.71 -1.03
C THR A 27 0.24 -6.21 -1.13
N ALA A 28 -0.85 -6.68 -0.56
CA ALA A 28 -1.35 -8.02 -0.76
C ALA A 28 -1.81 -8.20 -2.21
N ALA A 29 -1.40 -9.28 -2.88
CA ALA A 29 -2.03 -9.67 -4.15
C ALA A 29 -3.54 -9.82 -3.91
N SER A 30 -4.35 -9.08 -4.66
CA SER A 30 -5.79 -9.27 -4.65
C SER A 30 -6.08 -10.70 -5.07
N VAL A 31 -6.82 -11.44 -4.23
CA VAL A 31 -7.49 -12.68 -4.61
C VAL A 31 -8.68 -12.31 -5.50
N GLU A 32 -8.40 -11.84 -6.72
CA GLU A 32 -9.41 -11.85 -7.77
C GLU A 32 -9.56 -13.28 -8.26
N ASP A 33 -10.59 -13.95 -7.71
CA ASP A 33 -11.35 -15.07 -8.29
C ASP A 33 -10.66 -15.86 -9.42
N SER A 34 -9.53 -16.50 -9.12
CA SER A 34 -9.05 -17.60 -9.95
C SER A 34 -9.76 -18.85 -9.47
N SER A 35 -10.93 -19.08 -10.04
CA SER A 35 -11.61 -20.37 -10.04
C SER A 35 -10.80 -21.37 -10.85
N ASP A 36 -9.62 -21.76 -10.37
CA ASP A 36 -9.00 -23.05 -10.63
C ASP A 36 -7.64 -23.12 -9.91
N GLU A 37 -7.37 -24.31 -9.38
CA GLU A 37 -6.08 -24.82 -8.93
C GLU A 37 -5.62 -24.54 -7.48
N GLU A 38 -5.79 -25.61 -6.69
CA GLU A 38 -4.81 -26.19 -5.78
C GLU A 38 -4.29 -25.30 -4.63
N TYR A 39 -4.87 -25.57 -3.45
CA TYR A 39 -4.34 -25.17 -2.15
C TYR A 39 -2.87 -25.58 -2.01
N THR A 40 -1.97 -24.62 -2.23
CA THR A 40 -0.62 -24.66 -1.68
C THR A 40 -0.54 -23.62 -0.56
N ALA A 41 -0.34 -24.11 0.65
CA ALA A 41 -0.10 -23.27 1.81
C ALA A 41 1.28 -22.58 1.68
N GLU A 42 1.38 -21.40 2.30
CA GLU A 42 2.63 -20.68 2.65
C GLU A 42 3.26 -19.79 1.57
N GLY A 43 2.61 -18.65 1.32
CA GLY A 43 3.24 -17.50 0.69
C GLY A 43 2.22 -16.42 0.38
N GLU A 44 1.95 -15.51 1.32
CA GLU A 44 1.20 -14.29 1.01
C GLU A 44 1.94 -13.57 -0.12
N SER A 45 1.38 -13.59 -1.33
CA SER A 45 2.03 -12.97 -2.50
C SER A 45 2.03 -11.47 -2.32
N VAL A 46 3.19 -10.93 -1.95
CA VAL A 46 3.41 -9.49 -1.82
C VAL A 46 3.71 -8.91 -3.20
N VAL A 47 2.94 -7.93 -3.61
CA VAL A 47 3.11 -7.21 -4.88
C VAL A 47 3.76 -5.87 -4.62
N ASN A 48 4.81 -5.54 -5.37
CA ASN A 48 5.41 -4.21 -5.33
C ASN A 48 4.51 -3.21 -6.07
N VAL A 49 4.23 -2.08 -5.43
CA VAL A 49 3.39 -1.02 -6.00
C VAL A 49 4.24 0.22 -6.26
N PRO A 50 4.08 0.86 -7.44
CA PRO A 50 4.82 2.08 -7.74
C PRO A 50 4.34 3.22 -6.84
N LEU A 51 5.26 4.10 -6.46
CA LEU A 51 4.94 5.23 -5.58
C LEU A 51 3.87 6.14 -6.17
N GLU A 52 3.85 6.30 -7.50
CA GLU A 52 2.85 7.08 -8.22
C GLU A 52 1.41 6.63 -7.93
N ASP A 53 1.18 5.33 -7.74
CA ASP A 53 -0.15 4.80 -7.48
C ASP A 53 -0.63 5.15 -6.07
N ILE A 54 0.31 5.28 -5.13
CA ILE A 54 0.07 5.76 -3.77
C ILE A 54 -0.26 7.25 -3.80
N ILE A 55 0.55 8.05 -4.53
CA ILE A 55 0.35 9.49 -4.67
C ILE A 55 -0.99 9.81 -5.38
N LYS A 56 -1.39 8.99 -6.35
CA LYS A 56 -2.68 9.12 -7.07
C LYS A 56 -3.89 8.68 -6.23
N GLY A 57 -3.69 8.28 -4.97
CA GLY A 57 -4.79 7.92 -4.06
C GLY A 57 -5.46 6.58 -4.36
N LYS A 58 -4.78 5.63 -5.04
CA LYS A 58 -5.37 4.31 -5.32
C LYS A 58 -5.58 3.47 -4.04
N TYR A 59 -4.85 3.78 -2.98
CA TYR A 59 -4.94 3.09 -1.69
C TYR A 59 -5.63 3.98 -0.66
N SER A 60 -6.66 3.43 -0.02
CA SER A 60 -7.42 4.09 1.05
C SER A 60 -6.59 4.20 2.33
N LEU A 61 -5.65 3.27 2.53
CA LEU A 61 -4.82 3.24 3.72
C LEU A 61 -3.37 2.92 3.37
N VAL A 62 -2.45 3.78 3.82
CA VAL A 62 -1.01 3.63 3.61
C VAL A 62 -0.35 3.48 4.98
N TYR A 63 0.18 2.31 5.24
CA TYR A 63 1.02 2.07 6.41
C TYR A 63 2.47 2.44 6.07
N SER A 64 3.18 3.05 7.00
CA SER A 64 4.62 3.31 6.83
C SER A 64 5.33 3.40 8.18
N HIS A 65 6.67 3.42 8.13
CA HIS A 65 7.47 3.94 9.23
C HIS A 65 7.48 5.48 9.20
N PRO A 66 7.45 6.17 10.37
CA PRO A 66 7.55 7.62 10.44
C PRO A 66 8.75 8.19 9.66
N GLU A 67 9.88 7.47 9.68
CA GLU A 67 11.11 7.82 8.98
C GLU A 67 10.91 7.94 7.46
N ALA A 68 10.00 7.16 6.87
CA ALA A 68 9.71 7.22 5.44
C ALA A 68 9.18 8.58 5.02
N PHE A 69 8.41 9.25 5.88
CA PHE A 69 7.86 10.58 5.62
C PHE A 69 8.79 11.71 6.04
N LEU A 70 9.53 11.53 7.12
CA LEU A 70 10.36 12.58 7.72
C LEU A 70 11.74 12.71 7.07
N SER A 71 12.26 11.63 6.48
CA SER A 71 13.67 11.55 6.06
C SER A 71 13.86 11.50 4.55
N THR A 72 12.79 11.54 3.76
CA THR A 72 12.86 11.37 2.31
C THR A 72 12.09 12.46 1.57
N THR A 73 12.67 12.96 0.46
CA THR A 73 12.04 13.97 -0.40
C THR A 73 10.68 13.52 -0.92
N ASN A 74 10.56 12.23 -1.23
CA ASN A 74 9.31 11.62 -1.70
C ASN A 74 8.25 11.55 -0.58
N GLY A 75 8.67 11.29 0.65
CA GLY A 75 7.78 11.25 1.82
C GLY A 75 7.12 12.60 2.08
N THR A 76 7.89 13.70 1.99
CA THR A 76 7.34 15.06 2.07
C THR A 76 6.33 15.33 0.95
N ALA A 77 6.63 14.90 -0.28
CA ALA A 77 5.73 15.11 -1.42
C ALA A 77 4.38 14.38 -1.25
N ILE A 78 4.40 13.17 -0.68
CA ILE A 78 3.17 12.42 -0.35
C ILE A 78 2.34 13.18 0.70
N LEU A 79 2.97 13.66 1.78
CA LEU A 79 2.26 14.42 2.81
C LEU A 79 1.63 15.71 2.26
N SER A 80 2.38 16.48 1.45
CA SER A 80 1.85 17.70 0.83
C SER A 80 0.71 17.42 -0.15
N ALA A 81 0.74 16.28 -0.86
CA ALA A 81 -0.36 15.89 -1.74
C ALA A 81 -1.66 15.65 -0.95
N PHE A 82 -1.58 15.07 0.25
CA PHE A 82 -2.75 14.87 1.12
C PHE A 82 -3.28 16.17 1.74
N GLU A 83 -2.43 17.18 1.95
CA GLU A 83 -2.87 18.48 2.50
C GLU A 83 -3.64 19.32 1.49
N THR A 84 -3.39 19.13 0.19
CA THR A 84 -3.94 20.00 -0.86
C THR A 84 -5.41 19.66 -1.22
N ASP A 85 -5.88 18.45 -0.89
CA ASP A 85 -7.25 18.00 -1.22
C ASP A 85 -8.32 18.46 -0.19
N ASN A 86 -7.92 19.18 0.86
CA ASN A 86 -8.83 19.63 1.94
C ASN A 86 -9.42 21.04 1.77
N THR A 87 -9.27 21.69 0.62
CA THR A 87 -10.04 22.89 0.29
C THR A 87 -11.37 22.50 -0.36
N VAL A 88 -12.36 22.18 0.48
CA VAL A 88 -13.79 22.18 0.14
C VAL A 88 -14.41 23.49 0.62
#